data_AF-A0A2I0QEN9-F1
#
_entry.id   AF-A0A2I0QEN9-F1
#
_cell.length_a   1.000
_cell.length_b   1.000
_cell.length_c   1.000
_cell.angle_alpha   90.00
_cell.angle_beta   90.00
_cell.angle_gamma   90.00
#
_symmetry.space_group_name_H-M   'P 1'
#
loop_
_entity.id
_entity.type
_entity.pdbx_description
1 polymer ?
#
loop_
_entity_poly.entity_id
_entity_poly.type
_entity_poly.pdbx_seq_one_letter_code
_entity_poly.pdbx_strand_id
1 'polypeptide(L)'
;MSDFIKNFVRNDYEILPYYIAGNEHYETDEDFKIRADEIIRKAESGDKDAINLMKETAKFCLEGQRQALENLDIKFDKFDYESEFVENGKVNEVINHLCPDRKDNEPAEIGLEEYGIKREKGKIIIARSNGTSVYLARDIAYHLHKIGLINKTGNNGKILDVLGEDHKQEFLELKTILEKKFNVDAGITLNTVFFSFVHFEGRKFSTRKGNIITIDELISDAIEKA
;
A
#
# COMPACT_ATOMS: atom_id res chain seq x y z
N MET A 1 -4.35 -20.53 14.91
CA MET A 1 -5.55 -20.13 14.17
C MET A 1 -6.77 -20.53 14.98
N SER A 2 -7.71 -19.60 15.21
CA SER A 2 -8.93 -19.85 15.98
C SER A 2 -9.83 -20.87 15.26
N ASP A 3 -10.72 -21.53 16.00
CA ASP A 3 -11.67 -22.48 15.40
C ASP A 3 -12.72 -21.75 14.55
N PHE A 4 -12.97 -20.46 14.81
CA PHE A 4 -13.82 -19.62 13.97
C PHE A 4 -13.25 -19.50 12.55
N ILE A 5 -11.97 -19.13 12.41
CA ILE A 5 -11.33 -19.00 11.09
C ILE A 5 -11.31 -20.34 10.34
N LYS A 6 -11.07 -21.45 11.04
CA LYS A 6 -11.05 -22.79 10.42
C LYS A 6 -12.41 -23.23 9.87
N ASN A 7 -13.50 -22.72 10.44
CA ASN A 7 -14.87 -23.08 10.07
C ASN A 7 -15.51 -22.07 9.09
N PHE A 8 -14.86 -20.93 8.85
CA PHE A 8 -15.33 -19.93 7.90
C PHE A 8 -14.70 -20.15 6.52
N VAL A 9 -15.55 -20.38 5.51
CA VAL A 9 -15.09 -20.55 4.12
C VAL A 9 -15.08 -19.19 3.44
N ARG A 10 -13.91 -18.55 3.39
CA ARG A 10 -13.69 -17.27 2.69
C ARG A 10 -12.27 -17.19 2.14
N ASN A 11 -12.11 -16.61 0.95
CA ASN A 11 -10.85 -16.63 0.18
C ASN A 11 -9.64 -16.05 0.96
N ASP A 12 -9.83 -14.97 1.71
CA ASP A 12 -8.78 -14.35 2.56
C ASP A 12 -8.36 -15.26 3.73
N TYR A 13 -9.29 -16.07 4.27
CA TYR A 13 -8.96 -17.06 5.30
C TYR A 13 -8.30 -18.31 4.73
N GLU A 14 -8.62 -18.68 3.50
CA GLU A 14 -7.94 -19.77 2.80
C GLU A 14 -6.47 -19.43 2.53
N ILE A 15 -6.15 -18.17 2.18
CA ILE A 15 -4.77 -17.72 1.98
C ILE A 15 -3.99 -17.58 3.29
N LEU A 16 -4.66 -17.26 4.41
CA LEU A 16 -3.99 -16.91 5.67
C LEU A 16 -2.98 -17.97 6.18
N PRO A 17 -3.26 -19.29 6.18
CA PRO A 17 -2.27 -20.30 6.53
C PRO A 17 -1.01 -20.24 5.66
N TYR A 18 -1.17 -20.04 4.34
CA TYR A 18 -0.06 -19.93 3.40
C TYR A 18 0.76 -18.65 3.63
N TYR A 19 0.09 -17.55 4.00
CA TYR A 19 0.79 -16.32 4.39
C TYR A 19 1.63 -16.53 5.66
N ILE A 20 1.09 -17.19 6.68
CA ILE A 20 1.81 -17.46 7.93
C ILE A 20 3.02 -18.37 7.65
N ALA A 21 2.81 -19.50 6.99
CA ALA A 21 3.88 -20.43 6.64
C ALA A 21 4.92 -19.78 5.71
N GLY A 22 4.48 -18.99 4.73
CA GLY A 22 5.36 -18.25 3.82
C GLY A 22 6.25 -17.24 4.54
N ASN A 23 5.74 -16.52 5.55
CA ASN A 23 6.57 -15.63 6.37
C ASN A 23 7.58 -16.41 7.22
N GLU A 24 7.18 -17.53 7.82
CA GLU A 24 8.10 -18.38 8.58
C GLU A 24 9.23 -18.90 7.68
N HIS A 25 8.90 -19.40 6.48
CA HIS A 25 9.91 -19.82 5.50
C HIS A 25 10.79 -18.65 5.05
N TYR A 26 10.22 -17.46 4.84
CA TYR A 26 11.00 -16.27 4.49
C TYR A 26 12.00 -15.87 5.58
N GLU A 27 11.68 -16.09 6.86
CA GLU A 27 12.58 -15.79 7.98
C GLU A 27 13.62 -16.90 8.26
N THR A 28 13.34 -18.14 7.88
CA THR A 28 14.12 -19.32 8.30
C THR A 28 14.84 -20.07 7.18
N ASP A 29 14.41 -19.90 5.92
CA ASP A 29 14.95 -20.58 4.74
C ASP A 29 15.50 -19.55 3.74
N GLU A 30 16.84 -19.49 3.62
CA GLU A 30 17.52 -18.53 2.75
C GLU A 30 17.23 -18.78 1.26
N ASP A 31 17.07 -20.05 0.83
CA ASP A 31 16.74 -20.37 -0.57
C ASP A 31 15.31 -19.94 -0.91
N PHE A 32 14.37 -20.12 0.03
CA PHE A 32 13.01 -19.59 -0.11
C PHE A 32 13.01 -18.06 -0.21
N LYS A 33 13.73 -17.39 0.68
CA LYS A 33 13.85 -15.93 0.71
C LYS A 33 14.42 -15.38 -0.60
N ILE A 34 15.50 -15.96 -1.14
CA ILE A 34 16.09 -15.54 -2.42
C ILE A 34 15.06 -15.64 -3.55
N ARG A 35 14.30 -16.73 -3.62
CA ARG A 35 13.24 -16.90 -4.64
C ARG A 35 12.12 -15.89 -4.48
N ALA A 36 11.68 -15.63 -3.25
CA ALA A 36 10.63 -14.65 -2.96
C ALA A 36 11.07 -13.22 -3.35
N ASP A 37 12.29 -12.83 -2.95
CA ASP A 37 12.89 -11.54 -3.30
C ASP A 37 13.05 -11.37 -4.81
N GLU A 38 13.39 -12.44 -5.54
CA GLU A 38 13.50 -12.39 -7.00
C GLU A 38 12.13 -12.13 -7.67
N ILE A 39 11.06 -12.77 -7.19
CA ILE A 39 9.69 -12.54 -7.69
C ILE A 39 9.27 -11.10 -7.42
N ILE A 40 9.47 -10.60 -6.20
CA ILE A 40 9.15 -9.21 -5.82
C ILE A 40 9.92 -8.24 -6.72
N ARG A 41 11.23 -8.45 -6.90
CA ARG A 41 12.07 -7.60 -7.74
C ARG A 41 11.60 -7.58 -9.19
N LYS A 42 11.23 -8.75 -9.75
CA LYS A 42 10.67 -8.85 -11.11
C LYS A 42 9.39 -8.03 -11.22
N ALA A 43 8.46 -8.19 -10.27
CA ALA A 43 7.21 -7.44 -10.26
C ALA A 43 7.44 -5.92 -10.15
N GLU A 44 8.30 -5.48 -9.22
CA GLU A 44 8.64 -4.05 -9.05
C GLU A 44 9.36 -3.46 -10.29
N SER A 45 9.96 -4.31 -11.12
CA SER A 45 10.64 -3.93 -12.37
C SER A 45 9.72 -3.99 -13.61
N GLY A 46 8.43 -4.30 -13.44
CA GLY A 46 7.46 -4.35 -14.55
C GLY A 46 7.33 -5.71 -15.25
N ASP A 47 7.89 -6.79 -14.69
CA ASP A 47 7.71 -8.14 -15.25
C ASP A 47 6.25 -8.58 -15.17
N LYS A 48 5.64 -8.86 -16.33
CA LYS A 48 4.20 -9.13 -16.43
C LYS A 48 3.78 -10.42 -15.73
N ASP A 49 4.60 -11.47 -15.80
CA ASP A 49 4.25 -12.76 -15.21
C ASP A 49 4.31 -12.68 -13.69
N ALA A 50 5.34 -12.04 -13.13
CA ALA A 50 5.44 -11.77 -11.70
C ALA A 50 4.31 -10.84 -11.20
N ILE A 51 3.98 -9.78 -11.95
CA ILE A 51 2.86 -8.88 -11.60
C ILE A 51 1.54 -9.64 -11.62
N ASN A 52 1.26 -10.43 -12.66
CA ASN A 52 0.03 -11.20 -12.77
C ASN A 52 -0.09 -12.20 -11.61
N LEU A 53 0.98 -12.91 -11.27
CA LEU A 53 1.01 -13.83 -10.12
C LEU A 53 0.60 -13.12 -8.81
N MET A 54 1.18 -11.96 -8.54
CA MET A 54 0.86 -11.17 -7.33
C MET A 54 -0.56 -10.61 -7.39
N LYS A 55 -0.99 -10.10 -8.55
CA LYS A 55 -2.31 -9.49 -8.76
C LYS A 55 -3.43 -10.50 -8.59
N GLU A 56 -3.30 -11.71 -9.11
CA GLU A 56 -4.30 -12.77 -8.94
C GLU A 56 -4.42 -13.22 -7.48
N THR A 57 -3.29 -13.35 -6.78
CA THR A 57 -3.30 -13.64 -5.34
C THR A 57 -3.98 -12.52 -4.54
N ALA A 58 -3.70 -11.26 -4.88
CA ALA A 58 -4.32 -10.09 -4.24
C ALA A 58 -5.82 -10.01 -4.53
N LYS A 59 -6.26 -10.28 -5.77
CA LYS A 59 -7.68 -10.36 -6.14
C LYS A 59 -8.42 -11.41 -5.35
N PHE A 60 -7.85 -12.62 -5.28
CA PHE A 60 -8.47 -13.71 -4.53
C PHE A 60 -8.68 -13.35 -3.06
N CYS A 61 -7.65 -12.77 -2.40
CA CYS A 61 -7.77 -12.28 -1.03
C CYS A 61 -8.83 -11.15 -0.91
N LEU A 62 -8.81 -10.20 -1.85
CA LEU A 62 -9.75 -9.07 -1.85
C LEU A 62 -11.20 -9.53 -1.99
N GLU A 63 -11.51 -10.57 -2.78
CA GLU A 63 -12.86 -11.13 -2.90
C GLU A 63 -13.42 -11.58 -1.55
N GLY A 64 -12.56 -12.16 -0.69
CA GLY A 64 -12.95 -12.50 0.68
C GLY A 64 -13.17 -11.27 1.55
N GLN A 65 -12.22 -10.33 1.53
CA GLN A 65 -12.33 -9.09 2.31
C GLN A 65 -13.56 -8.25 1.94
N ARG A 66 -13.95 -8.25 0.66
CA ARG A 66 -15.15 -7.56 0.18
C ARG A 66 -16.43 -8.10 0.82
N GLN A 67 -16.55 -9.41 0.98
CA GLN A 67 -17.70 -10.00 1.69
C GLN A 67 -17.74 -9.57 3.15
N ALA A 68 -16.58 -9.46 3.81
CA ALA A 68 -16.47 -8.94 5.18
C ALA A 68 -16.98 -7.50 5.29
N LEU A 69 -16.58 -6.65 4.34
CA LEU A 69 -16.97 -5.24 4.27
C LEU A 69 -18.46 -5.07 3.95
N GLU A 70 -19.01 -5.90 3.06
CA GLU A 70 -20.43 -5.89 2.73
C GLU A 70 -21.32 -6.26 3.93
N ASN A 71 -20.86 -7.16 4.81
CA ASN A 71 -21.55 -7.47 6.07
C ASN A 71 -21.63 -6.26 7.03
N LEU A 72 -20.77 -5.27 6.86
CA LEU A 72 -20.77 -3.99 7.58
C LEU A 72 -21.49 -2.86 6.80
N ASP A 73 -22.18 -3.20 5.71
CA ASP A 73 -22.77 -2.25 4.76
C ASP A 73 -21.75 -1.25 4.17
N ILE A 74 -20.49 -1.67 4.05
CA ILE A 74 -19.42 -0.90 3.43
C ILE A 74 -19.25 -1.37 1.98
N LYS A 75 -19.42 -0.44 1.03
CA LYS A 75 -19.29 -0.70 -0.41
C LYS A 75 -18.27 0.24 -1.03
N PHE A 76 -17.38 -0.32 -1.83
CA PHE A 76 -16.37 0.43 -2.59
C PHE A 76 -16.78 0.51 -4.06
N ASP A 77 -16.75 1.71 -4.63
CA ASP A 77 -17.02 1.91 -6.06
C ASP A 77 -15.90 1.32 -6.94
N LYS A 78 -14.66 1.35 -6.46
CA LYS A 78 -13.48 0.94 -7.22
C LYS A 78 -12.38 0.42 -6.29
N PHE A 79 -11.63 -0.57 -6.79
CA PHE A 79 -10.37 -1.00 -6.23
C PHE A 79 -9.27 -0.78 -7.28
N ASP A 80 -8.33 0.12 -6.97
CA ASP A 80 -7.18 0.41 -7.81
C ASP A 80 -5.99 -0.45 -7.36
N TYR A 81 -5.30 -1.09 -8.31
CA TYR A 81 -4.13 -1.91 -8.02
C TYR A 81 -2.85 -1.10 -8.24
N GLU A 82 -1.99 -1.08 -7.23
CA GLU A 82 -0.68 -0.43 -7.30
C GLU A 82 0.15 -0.91 -8.50
N SER A 83 0.05 -2.20 -8.83
CA SER A 83 0.74 -2.80 -9.97
C SER A 83 0.36 -2.16 -11.30
N GLU A 84 -0.85 -1.61 -11.47
CA GLU A 84 -1.26 -0.96 -12.72
C GLU A 84 -0.40 0.26 -13.02
N PHE A 85 0.04 1.00 -12.00
CA PHE A 85 0.92 2.17 -12.15
C PHE A 85 2.37 1.79 -12.46
N VAL A 86 2.78 0.58 -12.07
CA VAL A 86 4.06 0.00 -12.46
C VAL A 86 3.98 -0.44 -13.93
N GLU A 87 2.95 -1.21 -14.29
CA GLU A 87 2.75 -1.75 -15.65
C GLU A 87 2.61 -0.67 -16.72
N ASN A 88 1.88 0.41 -16.41
CA ASN A 88 1.65 1.50 -17.36
C ASN A 88 2.78 2.55 -17.39
N GLY A 89 3.86 2.33 -16.63
CA GLY A 89 5.05 3.18 -16.60
C GLY A 89 4.89 4.49 -15.82
N LYS A 90 3.74 4.77 -15.20
CA LYS A 90 3.50 6.03 -14.45
C LYS A 90 4.46 6.20 -13.28
N VAL A 91 4.86 5.11 -12.64
CA VAL A 91 5.88 5.15 -11.58
C VAL A 91 7.24 5.59 -12.11
N ASN A 92 7.63 5.12 -13.30
CA ASN A 92 8.87 5.54 -13.95
C ASN A 92 8.82 7.01 -14.40
N GLU A 93 7.67 7.48 -14.89
CA GLU A 93 7.46 8.90 -15.19
C GLU A 93 7.69 9.78 -13.94
N VAL A 94 7.16 9.38 -12.78
CA VAL A 94 7.37 10.07 -11.50
C VAL A 94 8.86 10.09 -11.11
N ILE A 95 9.54 8.95 -11.19
CA ILE A 95 10.96 8.85 -10.84
C ILE A 95 11.80 9.77 -11.74
N ASN A 96 11.56 9.73 -13.07
CA ASN A 96 12.31 10.53 -14.03
C ASN A 96 12.03 12.03 -13.87
N HIS A 97 10.81 12.41 -13.48
CA HIS A 97 10.46 13.81 -13.20
C HIS A 97 11.17 14.33 -11.95
N LEU A 98 11.24 13.53 -10.88
CA LEU A 98 11.84 13.94 -9.61
C LEU A 98 13.37 13.87 -9.62
N CYS A 99 13.94 12.94 -10.40
CA CYS A 99 15.38 12.69 -10.46
C CYS A 99 15.85 12.57 -11.93
N PRO A 100 15.78 13.65 -12.74
CA PRO A 100 16.07 13.59 -14.18
C PRO A 100 17.54 13.28 -14.49
N ASP A 101 18.46 13.68 -13.61
CA ASP A 101 19.91 13.47 -13.78
C ASP A 101 20.40 12.11 -13.26
N ARG A 102 19.48 11.25 -12.81
CA ARG A 102 19.79 9.91 -12.29
C ARG A 102 20.42 9.06 -13.39
N LYS A 103 21.48 8.33 -13.04
CA LYS A 103 22.02 7.27 -13.90
C LYS A 103 21.36 5.92 -13.59
N ASP A 104 21.37 5.04 -14.58
CA ASP A 104 20.96 3.66 -14.39
C ASP A 104 21.75 3.01 -13.23
N ASN A 105 21.03 2.27 -12.39
CA ASN A 105 21.54 1.60 -11.18
C ASN A 105 21.96 2.52 -10.01
N GLU A 106 21.67 3.81 -10.06
CA GLU A 106 21.78 4.70 -8.88
C GLU A 106 20.43 4.78 -8.15
N PRO A 107 20.41 4.94 -6.81
CA PRO A 107 19.17 5.23 -6.09
C PRO A 107 18.63 6.61 -6.50
N ALA A 108 17.31 6.71 -6.62
CA ALA A 108 16.63 7.99 -6.79
C ALA A 108 16.30 8.54 -5.39
N GLU A 109 16.84 9.70 -5.04
CA GLU A 109 16.67 10.31 -3.73
C GLU A 109 16.29 11.79 -3.85
N ILE A 110 15.33 12.22 -3.04
CA ILE A 110 14.89 13.62 -2.98
C ILE A 110 14.98 14.16 -1.55
N GLY A 111 15.52 15.38 -1.43
CA GLY A 111 15.48 16.16 -0.20
C GLY A 111 14.30 17.14 -0.22
N LEU A 112 13.65 17.34 0.93
CA LEU A 112 12.57 18.30 1.11
C LEU A 112 12.89 19.37 2.17
N GLU A 113 14.18 19.51 2.53
CA GLU A 113 14.65 20.43 3.56
C GLU A 113 14.37 21.89 3.19
N GLU A 114 14.43 22.22 1.90
CA GLU A 114 14.08 23.54 1.35
C GLU A 114 12.60 23.91 1.62
N TYR A 115 11.75 22.92 1.85
CA TYR A 115 10.33 23.09 2.19
C TYR A 115 10.06 22.92 3.70
N GLY A 116 11.11 22.86 4.52
CA GLY A 116 11.00 22.73 5.97
C GLY A 116 10.74 21.31 6.47
N ILE A 117 10.75 20.30 5.59
CA ILE A 117 10.57 18.90 5.96
C ILE A 117 11.95 18.28 6.17
N LYS A 118 12.23 17.89 7.41
CA LYS A 118 13.48 17.23 7.79
C LYS A 118 13.21 15.79 8.14
N ARG A 119 14.01 14.88 7.59
CA ARG A 119 14.15 13.52 8.12
C ARG A 119 15.29 13.49 9.12
N GLU A 120 15.15 12.64 10.14
CA GLU A 120 16.25 12.38 11.08
C GLU A 120 17.47 11.77 10.38
N LYS A 121 17.25 11.01 9.30
CA LYS A 121 18.31 10.36 8.53
C LYS A 121 18.03 10.42 7.03
N GLY A 122 19.00 10.97 6.30
CA GLY A 122 19.10 10.87 4.84
C GLY A 122 17.99 11.57 4.06
N LYS A 123 18.06 11.42 2.74
CA LYS A 123 17.04 11.85 1.80
C LYS A 123 15.93 10.81 1.69
N ILE A 124 14.83 11.19 1.07
CA ILE A 124 13.71 10.29 0.78
C ILE A 124 14.08 9.44 -0.43
N ILE A 125 14.08 8.11 -0.26
CA ILE A 125 14.35 7.17 -1.35
C ILE A 125 13.07 6.99 -2.17
N ILE A 126 13.13 7.38 -3.44
CA ILE A 126 12.05 7.24 -4.43
C ILE A 126 12.23 5.95 -5.24
N ALA A 127 13.48 5.56 -5.51
CA ALA A 127 13.83 4.29 -6.14
C ALA A 127 15.17 3.76 -5.60
N ARG A 128 15.29 2.44 -5.50
CA ARG A 128 16.52 1.76 -5.07
C ARG A 128 17.52 1.64 -6.23
N SER A 129 18.78 1.40 -5.90
CA SER A 129 19.86 1.17 -6.89
C SER A 129 19.61 -0.05 -7.78
N ASN A 130 18.89 -1.05 -7.29
CA ASN A 130 18.48 -2.22 -8.09
C ASN A 130 17.28 -1.93 -9.02
N GLY A 131 16.88 -0.67 -9.16
CA GLY A 131 15.81 -0.23 -10.05
C GLY A 131 14.40 -0.34 -9.47
N THR A 132 14.23 -0.95 -8.29
CA THR A 132 12.89 -1.11 -7.74
C THR A 132 12.38 0.16 -7.07
N SER A 133 11.13 0.52 -7.37
CA SER A 133 10.48 1.70 -6.79
C SER A 133 10.21 1.51 -5.30
N VAL A 134 10.19 2.61 -4.54
CA VAL A 134 9.72 2.61 -3.14
C VAL A 134 8.27 3.08 -3.12
N TYR A 135 7.51 2.66 -2.10
CA TYR A 135 6.08 2.98 -1.90
C TYR A 135 5.70 4.43 -2.28
N LEU A 136 6.50 5.42 -1.86
CA LEU A 136 6.20 6.83 -2.13
C LEU A 136 6.11 7.17 -3.64
N ALA A 137 6.94 6.58 -4.49
CA ALA A 137 6.86 6.83 -5.94
C ALA A 137 5.52 6.35 -6.53
N ARG A 138 5.01 5.24 -5.98
CA ARG A 138 3.75 4.61 -6.39
C ARG A 138 2.57 5.38 -5.84
N ASP A 139 2.66 5.87 -4.60
CA ASP A 139 1.68 6.79 -4.04
C ASP A 139 1.59 8.07 -4.86
N ILE A 140 2.72 8.69 -5.23
CA ILE A 140 2.71 9.89 -6.09
C ILE A 140 2.03 9.58 -7.43
N ALA A 141 2.38 8.47 -8.08
CA ALA A 141 1.78 8.07 -9.35
C ALA A 141 0.25 7.89 -9.22
N TYR A 142 -0.21 7.25 -8.15
CA TYR A 142 -1.63 7.06 -7.88
C TYR A 142 -2.35 8.39 -7.58
N HIS A 143 -1.72 9.31 -6.84
CA HIS A 143 -2.29 10.62 -6.57
C HIS A 143 -2.39 11.48 -7.83
N LEU A 144 -1.39 11.44 -8.70
CA LEU A 144 -1.45 12.09 -10.01
C LEU A 144 -2.57 11.51 -10.88
N HIS A 145 -2.84 10.21 -10.78
CA HIS A 145 -4.01 9.60 -11.43
C HIS A 145 -5.33 10.15 -10.87
N LYS A 146 -5.51 10.17 -9.54
CA LYS A 146 -6.70 10.75 -8.88
C LYS A 146 -6.92 12.21 -9.29
N ILE A 147 -5.85 13.00 -9.30
CA ILE A 147 -5.85 14.40 -9.75
C ILE A 147 -6.28 14.49 -11.22
N GLY A 148 -5.74 13.63 -12.09
CA GLY A 148 -6.15 13.56 -13.50
C GLY A 148 -7.63 13.25 -13.70
N LEU A 149 -8.24 12.44 -12.82
CA LEU A 149 -9.69 12.20 -12.83
C LEU A 149 -10.48 13.44 -12.43
N ILE A 150 -10.06 14.16 -11.39
CA ILE A 150 -10.69 15.43 -10.96
C ILE A 150 -10.57 16.50 -12.06
N ASN A 151 -9.43 16.56 -12.73
CA ASN A 151 -9.23 17.53 -13.81
C ASN A 151 -10.17 17.29 -14.99
N LYS A 152 -10.53 16.03 -15.26
CA LYS A 152 -11.52 15.69 -16.30
C LYS A 152 -12.94 16.10 -15.94
N THR A 153 -13.26 16.29 -14.65
CA THR A 153 -14.63 16.59 -14.19
C THR A 153 -14.85 18.06 -13.83
N GLY A 154 -13.79 18.87 -13.72
CA GLY A 154 -13.94 20.32 -13.51
C GLY A 154 -12.80 21.03 -12.78
N ASN A 155 -11.62 20.42 -12.61
CA ASN A 155 -10.44 21.00 -11.93
C ASN A 155 -10.70 21.49 -10.49
N ASN A 156 -11.78 21.03 -9.85
CA ASN A 156 -12.11 21.35 -8.47
C ASN A 156 -12.55 20.08 -7.76
N GLY A 157 -11.86 19.70 -6.69
CA GLY A 157 -12.12 18.44 -6.02
C GLY A 157 -11.29 18.23 -4.77
N LYS A 158 -11.59 17.13 -4.08
CA LYS A 158 -10.95 16.78 -2.82
C LYS A 158 -10.45 15.35 -2.90
N ILE A 159 -9.25 15.12 -2.39
CA ILE A 159 -8.70 13.80 -2.11
C ILE A 159 -8.58 13.72 -0.58
N LEU A 160 -9.22 12.71 0.01
CA LEU A 160 -9.18 12.44 1.44
C LEU A 160 -8.60 11.05 1.65
N ASP A 161 -7.37 10.97 2.15
CA ASP A 161 -6.75 9.69 2.49
C ASP A 161 -7.04 9.34 3.95
N VAL A 162 -7.37 8.07 4.22
CA VAL A 162 -7.60 7.57 5.59
C VAL A 162 -6.44 6.65 5.94
N LEU A 163 -5.56 7.08 6.84
CA LEU A 163 -4.27 6.45 7.10
C LEU A 163 -4.05 6.22 8.60
N GLY A 164 -3.19 5.26 8.94
CA GLY A 164 -2.70 5.10 10.30
C GLY A 164 -1.84 6.31 10.72
N GLU A 165 -1.83 6.64 12.01
CA GLU A 165 -1.06 7.78 12.53
C GLU A 165 0.46 7.68 12.33
N ASP A 166 0.96 6.48 12.08
CA ASP A 166 2.34 6.17 11.71
C ASP A 166 2.72 6.68 10.30
N HIS A 167 1.74 6.99 9.45
CA HIS A 167 1.97 7.51 8.09
C HIS A 167 1.97 9.05 7.99
N LYS A 168 2.02 9.76 9.11
CA LYS A 168 2.00 11.24 9.13
C LYS A 168 3.13 11.87 8.33
N GLN A 169 4.34 11.31 8.47
CA GLN A 169 5.53 11.83 7.80
C GLN A 169 5.45 11.57 6.30
N GLU A 170 5.10 10.36 5.89
CA GLU A 170 4.96 9.94 4.50
C GLU A 170 3.89 10.76 3.77
N PHE A 171 2.74 11.01 4.42
CA PHE A 171 1.71 11.86 3.83
C PHE A 171 2.17 13.32 3.68
N LEU A 172 2.90 13.86 4.67
CA LEU A 172 3.46 15.21 4.58
C LEU A 172 4.46 15.33 3.42
N GLU A 173 5.32 14.32 3.23
CA GLU A 173 6.27 14.22 2.13
C GLU A 173 5.56 14.12 0.78
N LEU A 174 4.60 13.20 0.64
CA LEU A 174 3.77 13.02 -0.54
C LEU A 174 3.08 14.33 -0.94
N LYS A 175 2.37 14.95 0.01
CA LYS A 175 1.64 16.20 -0.22
C LYS A 175 2.57 17.31 -0.69
N THR A 176 3.74 17.44 -0.06
CA THR A 176 4.72 18.46 -0.42
C THR A 176 5.31 18.22 -1.81
N ILE A 177 5.61 16.97 -2.15
CA ILE A 177 6.10 16.62 -3.49
C ILE A 177 5.05 16.96 -4.55
N LEU A 178 3.79 16.59 -4.33
CA LEU A 178 2.68 16.90 -5.25
C LEU A 178 2.53 18.43 -5.44
N GLU A 179 2.47 19.20 -4.35
CA GLU A 179 2.31 20.65 -4.41
C GLU A 179 3.53 21.37 -5.02
N LYS A 180 4.74 20.98 -4.64
CA LYS A 180 5.97 21.75 -4.94
C LYS A 180 6.75 21.26 -6.16
N LYS A 181 6.65 19.97 -6.50
CA LYS A 181 7.37 19.38 -7.64
C LYS A 181 6.45 19.07 -8.82
N PHE A 182 5.16 18.85 -8.59
CA PHE A 182 4.17 18.60 -9.64
C PHE A 182 3.20 19.77 -9.87
N ASN A 183 3.28 20.85 -9.09
CA ASN A 183 2.46 22.07 -9.22
C ASN A 183 0.95 21.77 -9.26
N VAL A 184 0.49 20.88 -8.38
CA VAL A 184 -0.93 20.52 -8.30
C VAL A 184 -1.80 21.77 -8.06
N ASP A 185 -2.90 21.88 -8.81
CA ASP A 185 -3.80 23.04 -8.85
C ASP A 185 -4.37 23.38 -7.46
N ALA A 186 -4.48 24.67 -7.15
CA ALA A 186 -5.10 25.18 -5.93
C ALA A 186 -6.59 24.78 -5.78
N GLY A 187 -7.27 24.46 -6.89
CA GLY A 187 -8.62 23.90 -6.89
C GLY A 187 -8.72 22.47 -6.36
N ILE A 188 -7.59 21.77 -6.17
CA ILE A 188 -7.57 20.40 -5.65
C ILE A 188 -7.00 20.40 -4.24
N THR A 189 -7.82 20.02 -3.27
CA THR A 189 -7.37 19.90 -1.87
C THR A 189 -7.02 18.46 -1.53
N LEU A 190 -5.77 18.24 -1.10
CA LEU A 190 -5.31 16.96 -0.56
C LEU A 190 -5.30 17.01 0.98
N ASN A 191 -6.13 16.16 1.60
CA ASN A 191 -6.31 16.06 3.04
C ASN A 191 -6.17 14.60 3.50
N THR A 192 -5.99 14.44 4.80
CA THR A 192 -5.85 13.12 5.43
C THR A 192 -6.64 13.06 6.74
N VAL A 193 -7.14 11.87 7.07
CA VAL A 193 -7.67 11.51 8.39
C VAL A 193 -6.75 10.44 8.96
N PHE A 194 -6.13 10.74 10.11
CA PHE A 194 -5.31 9.78 10.82
C PHE A 194 -6.12 9.04 11.88
N PHE A 195 -6.10 7.71 11.85
CA PHE A 195 -6.61 6.87 12.93
C PHE A 195 -5.45 6.33 13.80
N SER A 196 -5.70 6.21 15.10
CA SER A 196 -4.73 5.63 16.04
C SER A 196 -4.91 4.11 16.16
N PHE A 197 -3.86 3.42 16.59
CA PHE A 197 -3.89 1.98 16.76
C PHE A 197 -4.84 1.54 17.87
N VAL A 198 -5.71 0.56 17.55
CA VAL A 198 -6.60 -0.06 18.53
C VAL A 198 -5.85 -1.16 19.27
N HIS A 199 -5.88 -1.11 20.60
CA HIS A 199 -5.42 -2.19 21.47
C HIS A 199 -6.66 -2.90 22.02
N PHE A 200 -6.85 -4.18 21.67
CA PHE A 200 -7.97 -4.97 22.19
C PHE A 200 -7.51 -5.81 23.37
N GLU A 201 -8.10 -5.58 24.55
CA GLU A 201 -7.81 -6.33 25.79
C GLU A 201 -6.30 -6.46 26.13
N GLY A 202 -5.49 -5.45 25.80
CA GLY A 202 -4.05 -5.47 26.04
C GLY A 202 -3.24 -6.42 25.13
N ARG A 203 -3.87 -7.06 24.14
CA ARG A 203 -3.18 -7.90 23.15
C ARG A 203 -2.75 -7.07 21.93
N LYS A 204 -1.51 -7.28 21.47
CA LYS A 204 -1.05 -6.80 20.16
C LYS A 204 -1.41 -7.82 19.10
N PHE A 205 -2.10 -7.39 18.05
CA PHE A 205 -2.39 -8.22 16.89
C PHE A 205 -1.12 -8.45 16.06
N SER A 206 -0.91 -9.69 15.61
CA SER A 206 0.19 -10.05 14.71
C SER A 206 -0.26 -11.13 13.75
N THR A 207 -0.54 -10.71 12.50
CA THR A 207 -0.93 -11.61 11.42
C THR A 207 0.13 -12.66 11.14
N ARG A 208 1.41 -12.24 11.13
CA ARG A 208 2.57 -13.11 10.89
C ARG A 208 2.73 -14.22 11.92
N LYS A 209 2.30 -13.98 13.16
CA LYS A 209 2.34 -14.99 14.25
C LYS A 209 1.01 -15.73 14.43
N GLY A 210 0.03 -15.50 13.54
CA GLY A 210 -1.30 -16.08 13.62
C GLY A 210 -2.14 -15.59 14.82
N ASN A 211 -1.70 -14.53 15.50
CA ASN A 211 -2.40 -13.90 16.62
C ASN A 211 -3.31 -12.80 16.07
N ILE A 212 -4.45 -13.21 15.52
CA ILE A 212 -5.41 -12.34 14.86
C ILE A 212 -6.76 -12.56 15.53
N ILE A 213 -7.47 -11.46 15.79
CA ILE A 213 -8.93 -11.50 15.93
C ILE A 213 -9.47 -10.87 14.65
N THR A 214 -10.32 -11.60 13.95
CA THR A 214 -10.87 -11.16 12.67
C THR A 214 -12.04 -10.20 12.88
N ILE A 215 -12.34 -9.40 11.86
CA ILE A 215 -13.50 -8.51 11.93
C ILE A 215 -14.81 -9.29 12.06
N ASP A 216 -14.90 -10.46 11.43
CA ASP A 216 -16.06 -11.34 11.53
C ASP A 216 -16.24 -11.92 12.93
N GLU A 217 -15.16 -12.30 13.62
CA GLU A 217 -15.21 -12.69 15.04
C GLU A 217 -15.72 -11.54 15.91
N LEU A 218 -15.22 -10.32 15.67
CA LEU A 218 -15.64 -9.13 16.43
C LEU A 218 -17.12 -8.80 16.20
N ILE A 219 -17.59 -8.89 14.95
CA ILE A 219 -19.00 -8.66 14.61
C ILE A 219 -19.88 -9.74 15.27
N SER A 220 -19.48 -11.01 15.18
CA SER A 220 -20.22 -12.12 15.80
C SER A 220 -20.34 -11.93 17.30
N ASP A 221 -19.23 -11.61 17.98
CA ASP A 221 -19.21 -11.34 19.43
C ASP A 221 -20.05 -10.10 19.80
N ALA A 222 -20.04 -9.05 18.98
CA ALA A 222 -20.86 -7.87 19.20
C ALA A 222 -22.37 -8.16 19.05
N ILE A 223 -22.75 -8.99 18.07
CA ILE A 223 -24.14 -9.41 17.87
C ILE A 223 -24.62 -10.31 19.02
N GLU A 224 -23.79 -11.25 19.47
CA GLU A 224 -24.14 -12.13 20.60
C GLU A 224 -24.35 -11.36 21.92
N LYS A 225 -23.69 -10.21 22.08
CA LYS A 225 -23.76 -9.36 23.27
C LYS A 225 -24.86 -8.29 23.24
N ALA A 226 -25.53 -8.08 22.10
CA ALA A 226 -26.57 -7.06 21.92
C ALA A 226 -27.94 -7.54 22.44
#